data_AF-A0A7S4SDP1-F1
#
_entry.id   AF-A0A7S4SDP1-F1
#
_cell.length_a   1.000
_cell.length_b   1.000
_cell.length_c   1.000
_cell.angle_alpha   90.00
_cell.angle_beta   90.00
_cell.angle_gamma   90.00
#
_symmetry.space_group_name_H-M   'P 1'
#
loop_
_entity.id
_entity.type
_entity.pdbx_description
1 polymer ?
#
loop_
_entity_poly.entity_id
_entity_poly.type
_entity_poly.pdbx_seq_one_letter_code
_entity_poly.pdbx_strand_id
1 'polypeptide(L)'
;GTHVIHSRSTSPSDVIATEDETITSHEGENMEEEQNPSQPMYIVEYRDKWKYMYDQLCAYKARNGHCLVPREYAQNKSLGIWVVHQRKLHKKKKPHLDSSYRIQKLNDIGFVWNTREHSWMKMYEELKSFQQNHKHTIVPQRGTSKQLSRWLDVHRREYNASMDTTRCHDDKCKHVQLSEEHVRLLEQIPNFIWQKPLKRSEWNIHFQQLI
;
A
#
# COMPACT_ATOMS: atom_id res chain seq x y z
N GLY A 1 -66.04 20.37 1.61
CA GLY A 1 -66.03 21.64 0.86
C GLY A 1 -64.60 22.16 0.88
N THR A 2 -64.02 22.74 -0.15
CA THR A 2 -64.57 23.45 -1.31
C THR A 2 -63.45 23.59 -2.33
N HIS A 3 -63.82 23.53 -3.61
CA HIS A 3 -63.00 23.78 -4.79
C HIS A 3 -62.35 25.17 -4.78
N VAL A 4 -61.14 25.28 -5.37
CA VAL A 4 -60.69 26.50 -6.07
C VAL A 4 -59.99 26.13 -7.39
N ILE A 5 -60.83 26.11 -8.40
CA ILE A 5 -60.64 26.40 -9.82
C ILE A 5 -59.63 27.54 -10.11
N HIS A 6 -58.77 27.35 -11.11
CA HIS A 6 -58.16 28.44 -11.88
C HIS A 6 -58.50 28.28 -13.37
N SER A 7 -59.23 29.28 -13.85
CA SER A 7 -59.48 29.75 -15.22
C SER A 7 -58.15 30.01 -15.96
N ARG A 8 -58.01 30.11 -17.30
CA ARG A 8 -58.87 30.58 -18.40
C ARG A 8 -58.08 30.36 -19.71
N SER A 9 -58.75 30.16 -20.85
CA SER A 9 -58.65 30.99 -22.07
C SER A 9 -58.94 30.20 -23.36
N THR A 10 -59.75 30.83 -24.20
CA THR A 10 -60.45 30.35 -25.40
C THR A 10 -59.74 30.72 -26.71
N SER A 11 -59.77 29.77 -27.68
CA SER A 11 -60.06 29.89 -29.14
C SER A 11 -59.19 30.76 -30.08
N PRO A 12 -59.41 30.69 -31.41
CA PRO A 12 -59.69 29.53 -32.29
C PRO A 12 -58.92 29.60 -33.64
N SER A 13 -58.97 28.57 -34.48
CA SER A 13 -59.05 28.72 -35.95
C SER A 13 -59.41 27.39 -36.64
N ASP A 14 -60.33 27.51 -37.58
CA ASP A 14 -60.99 26.54 -38.47
C ASP A 14 -59.98 25.83 -39.42
N VAL A 15 -60.23 24.70 -40.12
CA VAL A 15 -61.29 24.37 -41.08
C VAL A 15 -61.25 22.88 -41.51
N ILE A 16 -62.43 22.22 -41.49
CA ILE A 16 -63.16 21.43 -42.53
C ILE A 16 -62.49 20.32 -43.38
N ALA A 17 -63.25 19.19 -43.54
CA ALA A 17 -63.35 18.20 -44.66
C ALA A 17 -62.86 16.76 -44.32
N THR A 18 -63.74 15.81 -43.94
CA THR A 18 -64.48 14.79 -44.76
C THR A 18 -63.58 13.71 -45.37
N GLU A 19 -63.72 12.43 -44.97
CA GLU A 19 -64.28 11.30 -45.77
C GLU A 19 -63.43 10.99 -47.04
N ASP A 20 -63.04 9.79 -47.44
CA ASP A 20 -63.42 8.40 -47.17
C ASP A 20 -62.37 7.49 -47.87
N GLU A 21 -62.38 6.20 -47.54
CA GLU A 21 -62.10 5.05 -48.42
C GLU A 21 -60.90 5.07 -49.40
N THR A 22 -59.97 4.12 -49.23
CA THR A 22 -59.97 2.87 -50.01
C THR A 22 -58.71 2.05 -49.77
N ILE A 23 -58.97 0.76 -49.55
CA ILE A 23 -58.00 -0.34 -49.52
C ILE A 23 -57.55 -0.59 -50.97
N THR A 24 -56.25 -0.67 -51.22
CA THR A 24 -55.70 -1.48 -52.31
C THR A 24 -54.43 -2.16 -51.84
N SER A 25 -54.61 -3.43 -51.57
CA SER A 25 -53.61 -4.49 -51.53
C SER A 25 -52.67 -4.44 -52.75
N HIS A 26 -51.36 -4.39 -52.48
CA HIS A 26 -50.35 -4.98 -53.35
C HIS A 26 -49.47 -5.88 -52.48
N GLU A 27 -49.76 -7.18 -52.56
CA GLU A 27 -48.83 -8.24 -52.19
C GLU A 27 -47.69 -8.27 -53.22
N GLY A 28 -46.45 -8.29 -52.73
CA GLY A 28 -45.23 -8.30 -53.53
C GLY A 28 -44.05 -8.73 -52.66
N GLU A 29 -44.05 -10.02 -52.36
CA GLU A 29 -42.91 -10.94 -52.16
C GLU A 29 -41.55 -10.40 -51.63
N ASN A 30 -41.25 -10.80 -50.39
CA ASN A 30 -40.00 -11.38 -49.87
C ASN A 30 -38.63 -10.90 -50.41
N MET A 31 -37.86 -10.23 -49.55
CA MET A 31 -36.43 -10.48 -49.38
C MET A 31 -36.01 -10.22 -47.92
N GLU A 32 -35.68 -11.32 -47.26
CA GLU A 32 -34.80 -11.61 -46.12
C GLU A 32 -34.24 -10.48 -45.22
N GLU A 33 -34.19 -10.83 -43.93
CA GLU A 33 -33.24 -10.35 -42.89
C GLU A 33 -33.40 -8.89 -42.42
N GLU A 34 -33.57 -8.56 -41.15
CA GLU A 34 -33.03 -9.15 -39.92
C GLU A 34 -34.04 -8.97 -38.76
N GLN A 35 -34.23 -10.06 -38.03
CA GLN A 35 -34.61 -10.00 -36.62
C GLN A 35 -33.52 -9.23 -35.86
N ASN A 36 -33.82 -8.03 -35.35
CA ASN A 36 -33.04 -7.46 -34.26
C ASN A 36 -33.84 -7.39 -32.94
N PRO A 37 -34.01 -8.53 -32.25
CA PRO A 37 -34.28 -8.56 -30.82
C PRO A 37 -33.06 -9.15 -30.11
N SER A 38 -31.93 -8.44 -30.09
CA SER A 38 -30.83 -8.74 -29.15
C SER A 38 -29.78 -7.64 -29.20
N GLN A 39 -29.77 -6.74 -28.21
CA GLN A 39 -28.58 -6.47 -27.41
C GLN A 39 -28.99 -5.87 -26.04
N PRO A 40 -28.91 -6.62 -24.92
CA PRO A 40 -28.76 -5.99 -23.61
C PRO A 40 -27.32 -5.47 -23.53
N MET A 41 -27.09 -4.30 -24.12
CA MET A 41 -25.76 -3.72 -24.26
C MET A 41 -25.36 -3.05 -22.94
N TYR A 42 -24.54 -3.78 -22.19
CA TYR A 42 -23.57 -3.35 -21.18
C TYR A 42 -24.08 -2.78 -19.83
N ILE A 43 -24.28 -3.67 -18.86
CA ILE A 43 -23.82 -3.37 -17.49
C ILE A 43 -22.34 -3.76 -17.47
N VAL A 44 -21.47 -3.00 -18.14
CA VAL A 44 -20.04 -3.07 -17.79
C VAL A 44 -19.97 -2.38 -16.44
N GLU A 45 -20.06 -3.17 -15.39
CA GLU A 45 -19.69 -2.76 -14.04
C GLU A 45 -18.39 -1.96 -14.16
N TYR A 46 -18.42 -0.67 -13.82
CA TYR A 46 -17.21 0.06 -13.49
C TYR A 46 -16.59 -0.67 -12.31
N ARG A 47 -15.76 -1.68 -12.59
CA ARG A 47 -15.06 -2.46 -11.57
C ARG A 47 -14.32 -1.44 -10.73
N ASP A 48 -14.76 -1.26 -9.48
CA ASP A 48 -14.15 -0.31 -8.56
C ASP A 48 -12.64 -0.57 -8.58
N LYS A 49 -11.90 0.38 -9.16
CA LYS A 49 -10.46 0.24 -9.40
C LYS A 49 -9.72 -0.03 -8.08
N TRP A 50 -10.24 0.50 -6.97
CA TRP A 50 -9.69 0.22 -5.66
C TRP A 50 -9.93 -1.23 -5.26
N LYS A 51 -11.16 -1.73 -5.40
CA LYS A 51 -11.50 -3.14 -5.12
C LYS A 51 -10.65 -4.08 -5.96
N TYR A 52 -10.50 -3.81 -7.25
CA TYR A 52 -9.64 -4.62 -8.12
C TYR A 52 -8.20 -4.69 -7.60
N MET A 53 -7.60 -3.55 -7.27
CA MET A 53 -6.22 -3.51 -6.76
C MET A 53 -6.10 -4.17 -5.39
N TYR A 54 -7.13 -4.06 -4.55
CA TYR A 54 -7.21 -4.77 -3.27
C TYR A 54 -7.24 -6.28 -3.48
N ASP A 55 -8.07 -6.79 -4.39
CA ASP A 55 -8.14 -8.22 -4.73
C ASP A 55 -6.77 -8.71 -5.25
N GLN A 56 -6.08 -7.91 -6.07
CA GLN A 56 -4.71 -8.22 -6.54
C GLN A 56 -3.69 -8.27 -5.38
N LEU A 57 -3.83 -7.38 -4.39
CA LEU A 57 -2.98 -7.40 -3.19
C LEU A 57 -3.25 -8.63 -2.32
N CYS A 58 -4.51 -9.04 -2.16
CA CYS A 58 -4.88 -10.29 -1.48
C CYS A 58 -4.24 -11.50 -2.18
N ALA A 59 -4.32 -11.56 -3.50
CA ALA A 59 -3.67 -12.62 -4.29
C ALA A 59 -2.13 -12.59 -4.17
N TYR A 60 -1.52 -11.40 -4.05
CA TYR A 60 -0.10 -11.27 -3.77
C TYR A 60 0.24 -11.79 -2.37
N LYS A 61 -0.54 -11.42 -1.34
CA LYS A 61 -0.35 -11.89 0.03
C LYS A 61 -0.47 -13.41 0.13
N ALA A 62 -1.47 -14.02 -0.52
CA ALA A 62 -1.64 -15.46 -0.50
C ALA A 62 -0.40 -16.21 -1.05
N ARG A 63 0.25 -15.65 -2.08
CA ARG A 63 1.46 -16.25 -2.69
C ARG A 63 2.75 -15.99 -1.92
N ASN A 64 2.89 -14.80 -1.32
CA ASN A 64 4.15 -14.37 -0.71
C ASN A 64 4.14 -14.35 0.82
N GLY A 65 2.99 -14.61 1.44
CA GLY A 65 2.78 -14.51 2.90
C GLY A 65 2.69 -13.08 3.45
N HIS A 66 2.92 -12.04 2.64
CA HIS A 66 2.98 -10.65 3.11
C HIS A 66 2.50 -9.63 2.06
N CYS A 67 2.25 -8.40 2.50
CA CYS A 67 1.85 -7.27 1.64
C CYS A 67 3.02 -6.37 1.20
N LEU A 68 4.28 -6.81 1.35
CA LEU A 68 5.48 -6.07 0.93
C LEU A 68 5.69 -6.19 -0.59
N VAL A 69 4.86 -5.50 -1.37
CA VAL A 69 4.98 -5.44 -2.84
C VAL A 69 6.10 -4.46 -3.23
N PRO A 70 7.12 -4.89 -4.02
CA PRO A 70 8.10 -3.98 -4.60
C PRO A 70 7.47 -2.94 -5.51
N ARG A 71 8.04 -1.74 -5.59
CA ARG A 71 7.54 -0.71 -6.52
C ARG A 71 7.58 -1.19 -7.98
N GLU A 72 8.69 -1.81 -8.37
CA GLU A 72 8.93 -2.37 -9.71
C GLU A 72 8.53 -3.85 -9.78
N TYR A 73 7.39 -4.23 -9.19
CA TYR A 73 6.94 -5.62 -9.21
C TYR A 73 6.68 -6.08 -10.65
N ALA A 74 7.55 -6.97 -11.16
CA ALA A 74 7.62 -7.31 -12.58
C ALA A 74 6.30 -7.87 -13.12
N GLN A 75 5.63 -8.73 -12.35
CA GLN A 75 4.38 -9.38 -12.74
C GLN A 75 3.19 -8.42 -12.74
N ASN A 76 3.23 -7.36 -11.93
CA ASN A 76 2.16 -6.36 -11.87
C ASN A 76 2.70 -5.01 -11.35
N LYS A 77 3.26 -4.21 -12.25
CA LYS A 77 3.81 -2.89 -11.91
C LYS A 77 2.75 -1.94 -11.34
N SER A 78 1.51 -2.04 -11.83
CA SER A 78 0.40 -1.22 -11.38
C SER A 78 0.07 -1.47 -9.90
N LEU A 79 0.15 -2.72 -9.44
CA LEU A 79 -0.01 -3.07 -8.03
C LEU A 79 1.11 -2.46 -7.17
N GLY A 80 2.37 -2.57 -7.60
CA GLY A 80 3.51 -1.97 -6.91
C GLY A 80 3.37 -0.46 -6.73
N ILE A 81 2.97 0.24 -7.79
CA ILE A 81 2.69 1.68 -7.76
C ILE A 81 1.51 1.99 -6.84
N TRP A 82 0.42 1.21 -6.92
CA TRP A 82 -0.77 1.40 -6.10
C TRP A 82 -0.48 1.23 -4.60
N VAL A 83 0.29 0.21 -4.20
CA VAL A 83 0.73 -0.01 -2.82
C VAL A 83 1.56 1.17 -2.28
N VAL A 84 2.49 1.67 -3.10
CA VAL A 84 3.27 2.88 -2.75
C VAL A 84 2.35 4.10 -2.59
N HIS A 85 1.33 4.21 -3.43
CA HIS A 85 0.35 5.28 -3.34
C HIS A 85 -0.46 5.20 -2.04
N GLN A 86 -0.96 4.02 -1.64
CA GLN A 86 -1.69 3.85 -0.37
C GLN A 86 -0.84 4.34 0.81
N ARG A 87 0.43 3.93 0.90
CA ARG A 87 1.35 4.39 1.97
C ARG A 87 1.54 5.91 1.98
N LYS A 88 1.63 6.53 0.79
CA LYS A 88 1.77 8.01 0.67
C LYS A 88 0.50 8.74 1.12
N LEU A 89 -0.68 8.21 0.78
CA LEU A 89 -1.96 8.80 1.20
C LEU A 89 -2.12 8.75 2.71
N HIS A 90 -1.87 7.59 3.32
CA HIS A 90 -1.91 7.41 4.77
C HIS A 90 -0.93 8.33 5.50
N LYS A 91 0.33 8.42 5.03
CA LYS A 91 1.33 9.33 5.62
C LYS A 91 0.92 10.80 5.57
N LYS A 92 0.25 11.23 4.48
CA LYS A 92 -0.22 12.60 4.31
C LYS A 92 -1.56 12.88 5.01
N LYS A 93 -2.14 11.89 5.71
CA LYS A 93 -3.46 11.97 6.38
C LYS A 93 -4.51 12.60 5.47
N LYS A 94 -4.62 12.18 4.20
CA LYS A 94 -5.60 12.73 3.24
C LYS A 94 -6.95 11.99 3.35
N PRO A 95 -7.93 12.49 4.12
CA PRO A 95 -9.09 11.70 4.54
C PRO A 95 -10.08 11.44 3.41
N HIS A 96 -10.21 12.37 2.44
CA HIS A 96 -11.17 12.24 1.33
C HIS A 96 -10.81 11.15 0.31
N LEU A 97 -9.56 10.67 0.29
CA LEU A 97 -9.08 9.63 -0.63
C LEU A 97 -8.85 8.28 0.09
N ASP A 98 -8.75 8.33 1.42
CA ASP A 98 -8.40 7.22 2.31
C ASP A 98 -9.54 7.05 3.32
N SER A 99 -10.67 6.50 2.85
CA SER A 99 -11.83 6.20 3.69
C SER A 99 -11.44 5.22 4.80
N SER A 100 -12.00 5.40 6.00
CA SER A 100 -11.82 4.49 7.14
C SER A 100 -12.02 3.02 6.76
N TYR A 101 -12.97 2.74 5.86
CA TYR A 101 -13.20 1.40 5.31
C TYR A 101 -11.98 0.82 4.58
N ARG A 102 -11.31 1.61 3.73
CA ARG A 102 -10.14 1.16 2.94
C ARG A 102 -8.95 0.89 3.83
N ILE A 103 -8.73 1.76 4.83
CA ILE A 103 -7.69 1.59 5.84
C ILE A 103 -7.93 0.31 6.62
N GLN A 104 -9.15 0.09 7.10
CA GLN A 104 -9.52 -1.11 7.84
C GLN A 104 -9.28 -2.37 7.01
N LYS A 105 -9.76 -2.41 5.75
CA LYS A 105 -9.55 -3.56 4.86
C LYS A 105 -8.08 -3.88 4.61
N LEU A 106 -7.22 -2.86 4.52
CA LEU A 106 -5.78 -3.04 4.40
C LEU A 106 -5.17 -3.53 5.73
N ASN A 107 -5.63 -3.02 6.87
CA ASN A 107 -5.21 -3.50 8.19
C ASN A 107 -5.57 -4.97 8.42
N ASP A 108 -6.78 -5.38 8.04
CA ASP A 108 -7.28 -6.76 8.20
C ASP A 108 -6.40 -7.79 7.48
N ILE A 109 -5.76 -7.38 6.37
CA ILE A 109 -4.82 -8.23 5.64
C ILE A 109 -3.37 -8.02 6.08
N GLY A 110 -3.10 -7.29 7.16
CA GLY A 110 -1.74 -7.05 7.67
C GLY A 110 -0.91 -6.17 6.75
N PHE A 111 -1.53 -5.16 6.13
CA PHE A 111 -0.80 -4.23 5.26
C PHE A 111 0.22 -3.41 6.05
N VAL A 112 1.48 -3.45 5.61
CA VAL A 112 2.56 -2.70 6.22
C VAL A 112 2.57 -1.26 5.69
N TRP A 113 2.09 -0.32 6.52
CA TRP A 113 2.07 1.11 6.22
C TRP A 113 3.46 1.76 6.26
N ASN A 114 4.28 1.38 7.26
CA ASN A 114 5.66 1.85 7.41
C ASN A 114 6.64 0.70 7.16
N THR A 115 7.14 0.62 5.92
CA THR A 115 8.08 -0.45 5.53
C THR A 115 9.45 -0.30 6.16
N ARG A 116 9.88 0.93 6.47
CA ARG A 116 11.15 1.18 7.14
C ARG A 116 11.10 0.62 8.55
N GLU A 117 10.04 0.96 9.29
CA GLU A 117 9.82 0.46 10.65
C GLU A 117 9.71 -1.06 10.67
N HIS A 118 8.91 -1.64 9.79
CA HIS A 118 8.79 -3.09 9.69
C HIS A 118 10.13 -3.79 9.40
N SER A 119 10.95 -3.23 8.51
CA SER A 119 12.28 -3.77 8.22
C SER A 119 13.23 -3.64 9.40
N TRP A 120 13.12 -2.53 10.15
CA TRP A 120 13.88 -2.31 11.38
C TRP A 120 13.52 -3.34 12.44
N MET A 121 12.23 -3.50 12.73
CA MET A 121 11.72 -4.49 13.70
C MET A 121 12.12 -5.93 13.33
N LYS A 122 12.09 -6.27 12.04
CA LYS A 122 12.56 -7.59 11.59
C LYS A 122 14.04 -7.84 11.94
N MET A 123 14.92 -6.87 11.70
CA MET A 123 16.34 -6.99 12.02
C MET A 123 16.58 -6.98 13.53
N TYR A 124 15.80 -6.22 14.28
CA TYR A 124 15.80 -6.23 15.74
C TYR A 124 15.47 -7.62 16.30
N GLU A 125 14.41 -8.25 15.83
CA GLU A 125 14.07 -9.63 16.26
C GLU A 125 15.13 -10.65 15.84
N GLU A 126 15.74 -10.48 14.66
CA GLU A 126 16.87 -11.31 14.23
C GLU A 126 18.09 -11.14 15.15
N LEU A 127 18.39 -9.92 15.60
CA LEU A 127 19.45 -9.65 16.57
C LEU A 127 19.16 -10.29 17.92
N LYS A 128 17.91 -10.18 18.40
CA LYS A 128 17.47 -10.77 19.65
C LYS A 128 17.62 -12.29 19.61
N SER A 129 17.20 -12.92 18.51
CA SER A 129 17.37 -14.36 18.28
C SER A 129 18.85 -14.75 18.22
N PHE A 130 19.68 -13.97 17.54
CA PHE A 130 21.13 -14.17 17.50
C PHE A 130 21.75 -14.10 18.89
N GLN A 131 21.37 -13.10 19.69
CA GLN A 131 21.84 -12.93 21.05
C GLN A 131 21.42 -14.10 21.95
N GLN A 132 20.20 -14.62 21.81
CA GLN A 132 19.74 -15.78 22.58
C GLN A 132 20.59 -17.02 22.30
N ASN A 133 21.00 -17.22 21.05
CA ASN A 133 21.78 -18.37 20.61
C ASN A 133 23.28 -18.25 20.92
N HIS A 134 23.85 -17.05 20.80
CA HIS A 134 25.30 -16.82 20.91
C HIS A 134 25.72 -16.11 22.21
N LYS A 135 24.77 -15.65 23.03
CA LYS A 135 24.98 -14.89 24.27
C LYS A 135 25.70 -13.54 24.11
N HIS A 136 25.93 -13.11 22.87
CA HIS A 136 26.56 -11.84 22.52
C HIS A 136 25.93 -11.24 21.26
N THR A 137 26.11 -9.94 21.02
CA THR A 137 25.61 -9.24 19.82
C THR A 137 26.68 -8.99 18.76
N ILE A 138 27.78 -9.75 18.79
CA ILE A 138 28.88 -9.66 17.82
C ILE A 138 28.53 -10.50 16.59
N VAL A 139 27.93 -9.86 15.59
CA VAL A 139 27.46 -10.52 14.37
C VAL A 139 28.59 -10.59 13.31
N PRO A 140 28.88 -11.77 12.74
CA PRO A 140 29.87 -11.91 11.66
C PRO A 140 29.55 -11.05 10.44
N GLN A 141 30.58 -10.41 9.86
CA GLN A 141 30.41 -9.52 8.69
C GLN A 141 30.15 -10.27 7.37
N ARG A 142 30.32 -11.59 7.35
CA ARG A 142 30.21 -12.45 6.17
C ARG A 142 29.29 -13.63 6.48
N GLY A 143 28.83 -14.31 5.43
CA GLY A 143 27.92 -15.45 5.56
C GLY A 143 26.45 -15.03 5.67
N THR A 144 25.66 -15.85 6.34
CA THR A 144 24.19 -15.75 6.43
C THR A 144 23.74 -14.48 7.17
N SER A 145 24.45 -14.05 8.22
CA SER A 145 24.10 -12.86 9.02
C SER A 145 24.67 -11.54 8.48
N LYS A 146 25.15 -11.50 7.23
CA LYS A 146 25.75 -10.30 6.62
C LYS A 146 24.80 -9.10 6.58
N GLN A 147 23.50 -9.34 6.41
CA GLN A 147 22.50 -8.27 6.38
C GLN A 147 22.36 -7.63 7.77
N LEU A 148 22.21 -8.46 8.81
CA LEU A 148 22.16 -8.04 10.20
C LEU A 148 23.42 -7.28 10.63
N SER A 149 24.61 -7.77 10.24
CA SER A 149 25.89 -7.08 10.53
C SER A 149 25.96 -5.68 9.91
N ARG A 150 25.55 -5.53 8.65
CA ARG A 150 25.50 -4.22 7.98
C ARG A 150 24.48 -3.28 8.62
N TRP A 151 23.33 -3.82 9.01
CA TRP A 151 22.27 -3.07 9.70
C TRP A 151 22.77 -2.53 11.04
N LEU A 152 23.41 -3.36 11.86
CA LEU A 152 24.07 -2.93 13.10
C LEU A 152 25.12 -1.84 12.86
N ASP A 153 25.96 -2.00 11.84
CA ASP A 153 27.01 -1.03 11.51
C ASP A 153 26.46 0.35 11.12
N VAL A 154 25.31 0.39 10.45
CA VAL A 154 24.61 1.65 10.15
C VAL A 154 24.14 2.31 11.44
N HIS A 155 23.43 1.58 12.30
CA HIS A 155 22.88 2.13 13.54
C HIS A 155 23.93 2.55 14.56
N ARG A 156 25.02 1.78 14.69
CA ARG A 156 26.16 2.18 15.51
C ARG A 156 26.79 3.47 15.02
N ARG A 157 26.91 3.65 13.69
CA ARG A 157 27.43 4.89 13.11
C ARG A 157 26.49 6.06 13.38
N GLU A 158 25.20 5.86 13.20
CA GLU A 158 24.17 6.89 13.46
C GLU A 158 24.13 7.29 14.93
N TYR A 159 24.19 6.33 15.85
CA TYR A 159 24.26 6.59 17.29
C TYR A 159 25.54 7.32 17.69
N ASN A 160 26.72 6.81 17.32
CA ASN A 160 27.99 7.46 17.66
C ASN A 160 28.11 8.87 17.05
N ALA A 161 27.57 9.05 15.84
CA ALA A 161 27.45 10.35 15.20
C ALA A 161 26.57 11.34 15.98
N SER A 162 25.51 10.85 16.62
CA SER A 162 24.62 11.67 17.45
C SER A 162 25.22 12.02 18.81
N MET A 163 26.17 11.22 19.30
CA MET A 163 26.90 11.46 20.54
C MET A 163 28.15 12.34 20.35
N ASP A 164 28.56 12.57 19.10
CA ASP A 164 29.73 13.37 18.76
C ASP A 164 29.43 14.86 18.88
N THR A 165 29.84 15.46 20.00
CA THR A 165 29.65 16.87 20.34
C THR A 165 30.43 17.83 19.46
N THR A 166 31.33 17.33 18.60
CA THR A 166 32.12 18.15 17.67
C THR A 166 31.40 18.41 16.33
N ARG A 167 30.31 17.69 16.06
CA ARG A 167 29.52 17.85 14.83
C ARG A 167 28.54 19.02 14.92
N CYS A 168 28.14 19.55 13.75
CA CYS A 168 27.08 20.55 13.72
C CYS A 168 25.80 19.97 14.34
N HIS A 169 25.24 20.70 15.29
CA HIS A 169 23.93 20.45 15.88
C HIS A 169 22.91 21.49 15.39
N ASP A 170 23.19 22.13 14.24
CA ASP A 170 22.24 23.04 13.59
C ASP A 170 21.02 22.23 13.14
N ASP A 171 19.82 22.72 13.46
CA ASP A 171 18.54 22.12 13.05
C ASP A 171 18.40 21.98 11.52
N LYS A 172 19.21 22.71 10.74
CA LYS A 172 19.31 22.59 9.28
C LYS A 172 20.21 21.44 8.83
N CYS A 173 21.11 20.95 9.68
CA CYS A 173 21.95 19.79 9.41
C CYS A 173 21.08 18.52 9.39
N LYS A 174 20.84 17.97 8.19
CA LYS A 174 20.09 16.72 7.99
C LYS A 174 20.92 15.50 8.39
N HIS A 175 21.32 15.41 9.65
CA HIS A 175 21.93 14.19 10.17
C HIS A 175 20.84 13.13 10.35
N VAL A 176 21.09 11.94 9.81
CA VAL A 176 20.21 10.79 10.03
C VAL A 176 20.43 10.36 11.48
N GLN A 177 19.42 10.59 12.31
CA GLN A 177 19.40 10.22 13.71
C GLN A 177 18.60 8.93 13.89
N LEU A 178 19.16 8.00 14.65
CA LEU A 178 18.43 6.83 15.12
C LEU A 178 17.36 7.28 16.12
N SER A 179 16.14 6.77 15.99
CA SER A 179 15.06 7.17 16.90
C SER A 179 15.39 6.78 18.35
N GLU A 180 14.95 7.59 19.32
CA GLU A 180 15.15 7.28 20.74
C GLU A 180 14.55 5.92 21.12
N GLU A 181 13.41 5.55 20.53
CA GLU A 181 12.77 4.25 20.74
C GLU A 181 13.65 3.10 20.24
N HIS A 182 14.25 3.25 19.06
CA HIS A 182 15.17 2.25 18.51
C HIS A 182 16.44 2.10 19.35
N VAL A 183 16.96 3.20 19.90
CA VAL A 183 18.07 3.17 20.86
C VAL A 183 17.69 2.38 22.10
N ARG A 184 16.55 2.71 22.73
CA ARG A 184 16.05 2.02 23.93
C ARG A 184 15.84 0.52 23.70
N LEU A 185 15.27 0.14 22.56
CA LEU A 185 15.04 -1.27 22.22
C LEU A 185 16.35 -2.04 22.08
N LEU A 186 17.36 -1.44 21.44
CA LEU A 186 18.67 -2.07 21.29
C LEU A 186 19.40 -2.22 22.62
N GLU A 187 19.32 -1.22 23.51
CA GLU A 187 19.92 -1.26 24.85
C GLU A 187 19.26 -2.27 25.79
N GLN A 188 18.01 -2.67 25.53
CA GLN A 188 17.35 -3.76 26.26
C GLN A 188 17.89 -5.16 25.91
N ILE A 189 18.66 -5.30 24.82
CA ILE A 189 19.26 -6.58 24.45
C ILE A 189 20.47 -6.86 25.36
N PRO A 190 20.52 -7.99 26.09
CA PRO A 190 21.63 -8.25 26.99
C PRO A 190 22.96 -8.39 26.23
N ASN A 191 24.03 -7.82 26.79
CA ASN A 191 25.37 -7.76 26.18
C ASN A 191 25.42 -6.99 24.85
N PHE A 192 24.44 -6.11 24.58
CA PHE A 192 24.49 -5.22 23.44
C PHE A 192 25.56 -4.13 23.61
N ILE A 193 26.35 -3.92 22.56
CA ILE A 193 27.40 -2.89 22.52
C ILE A 193 27.27 -2.00 21.29
N TRP A 194 27.30 -0.69 21.52
CA TRP A 194 27.33 0.35 20.47
C TRP A 194 28.69 0.46 19.78
N GLN A 195 29.77 0.12 20.49
CA GLN A 195 31.12 0.17 19.96
C GLN A 195 31.37 -1.03 19.02
N LYS A 196 32.13 -0.79 17.94
CA LYS A 196 32.69 -1.91 17.17
C LYS A 196 33.74 -2.61 18.03
N PRO A 197 33.70 -3.93 18.20
CA PRO A 197 34.78 -4.64 18.88
C PRO A 197 36.10 -4.37 18.15
N LEU A 198 37.17 -4.23 18.92
CA LEU A 198 38.50 -3.84 18.48
C LEU A 198 39.09 -4.81 17.44
N LYS A 199 40.23 -4.44 16.83
CA LYS A 199 40.86 -5.08 15.66
C LYS A 199 40.87 -6.61 15.74
N ARG A 200 40.92 -7.28 14.57
CA ARG A 200 40.88 -8.75 14.39
C ARG A 200 41.84 -9.56 15.29
N SER A 201 42.93 -8.96 15.77
CA SER A 201 43.85 -9.54 16.76
C SER A 201 43.22 -9.74 18.14
N GLU A 202 42.32 -8.85 18.56
CA GLU A 202 41.58 -8.92 19.83
C GLU A 202 40.32 -9.79 19.71
N TRP A 203 39.78 -9.91 18.49
CA TRP A 203 38.65 -10.79 18.14
C TRP A 203 38.94 -12.27 18.45
N ASN A 204 40.15 -12.77 18.16
CA ASN A 204 40.52 -14.16 18.47
C ASN A 204 40.66 -14.42 19.98
N ILE A 205 41.07 -13.42 20.76
CA ILE A 205 41.25 -13.56 22.21
C ILE A 205 39.89 -13.65 22.91
N HIS A 206 38.92 -12.82 22.50
CA HIS A 206 37.57 -12.88 23.08
C HIS A 206 36.72 -14.04 22.54
N PHE A 207 36.87 -14.43 21.28
CA PHE A 207 36.09 -15.53 20.70
C PHE A 207 36.45 -16.89 21.32
N GLN A 208 37.70 -17.11 21.76
CA GLN A 208 38.08 -18.35 22.46
C GLN A 208 37.63 -18.41 23.92
N GLN A 209 37.16 -17.32 24.52
CA GLN A 209 36.63 -17.28 25.89
C GLN A 209 35.10 -17.39 25.97
N LEU A 210 34.42 -17.39 24.81
CA LEU A 210 32.95 -17.38 24.70
C LEU A 210 32.37 -18.69 24.13
N ILE A 211 33.22 -19.70 23.91
CA ILE A 211 32.86 -21.11 23.65
C ILE A 211 32.98 -21.86 24.97
#